data_AF-A0A946HJ17-F1
#
_entry.id   AF-A0A946HJ17-F1
#
_cell.length_a   1.000
_cell.length_b   1.000
_cell.length_c   1.000
_cell.angle_alpha   90.00
_cell.angle_beta   90.00
_cell.angle_gamma   90.00
#
_symmetry.space_group_name_H-M   'P 1'
#
loop_
_entity.id
_entity.type
_entity.pdbx_description
1 polymer ?
#
loop_
_entity_poly.entity_id
_entity_poly.type
_entity_poly.pdbx_seq_one_letter_code
_entity_poly.pdbx_strand_id
1 'polypeptide(L)' 'MKLGVICDGISRNLLHAVDVMDEFGLQYAELQFVGDKEVGDHTKAEIV' A
#
# COMPACT_ATOMS: atom_id res chain seq x y z
N MET A 1 7.78 16.70 -9.15
CA MET A 1 6.58 15.99 -8.67
C MET A 1 6.88 14.50 -8.66
N LYS A 2 6.51 13.77 -7.61
CA LYS A 2 6.60 12.29 -7.55
C LYS A 2 5.20 11.74 -7.76
N LEU A 3 5.01 10.85 -8.73
CA LEU A 3 3.75 10.14 -8.93
C LEU A 3 3.77 8.89 -8.03
N GLY A 4 2.82 8.81 -7.11
CA GLY A 4 2.64 7.65 -6.24
C GLY A 4 1.30 6.97 -6.46
N VAL A 5 1.19 5.74 -5.98
CA VAL A 5 -0.03 4.94 -5.99
C VAL A 5 -0.34 4.44 -4.60
N ILE A 6 -1.62 4.33 -4.30
CA ILE A 6 -2.09 3.66 -3.08
C ILE A 6 -2.27 2.18 -3.42
N CYS A 7 -1.63 1.28 -2.67
CA CYS A 7 -1.56 -0.14 -3.03
C CYS A 7 -2.94 -0.81 -3.15
N ASP A 8 -3.90 -0.45 -2.29
CA ASP A 8 -5.27 -0.97 -2.34
C ASP A 8 -6.10 -0.40 -3.50
N GLY A 9 -5.67 0.71 -4.09
CA GLY A 9 -6.17 1.18 -5.39
C GLY A 9 -5.82 0.23 -6.55
N ILE A 10 -4.82 -0.63 -6.37
CA ILE A 10 -4.48 -1.74 -7.28
C ILE A 10 -5.10 -3.04 -6.78
N SER A 11 -4.80 -3.43 -5.54
CA SER A 11 -5.30 -4.67 -4.93
C SER A 11 -5.16 -4.67 -3.40
N ARG A 12 -6.11 -5.29 -2.69
CA ARG A 12 -5.97 -5.60 -1.25
C ARG A 12 -4.97 -6.73 -0.96
N ASN A 13 -4.48 -7.42 -1.98
CA ASN A 13 -3.32 -8.30 -1.86
C ASN A 13 -2.05 -7.49 -2.14
N LEU A 14 -1.26 -7.22 -1.10
CA LEU A 14 -0.05 -6.39 -1.20
C LEU A 14 0.97 -6.95 -2.20
N LEU A 15 1.17 -8.28 -2.24
CA LEU A 15 2.13 -8.88 -3.15
C LEU A 15 1.73 -8.63 -4.61
N HIS A 16 0.45 -8.83 -4.92
CA HIS A 16 -0.06 -8.55 -6.26
C HIS A 16 0.02 -7.07 -6.63
N ALA A 17 -0.28 -6.17 -5.69
CA ALA A 17 -0.13 -4.73 -5.92
C ALA A 17 1.33 -4.35 -6.24
N VAL A 18 2.30 -4.93 -5.53
CA VAL A 18 3.73 -4.72 -5.79
C VAL A 18 4.17 -5.29 -7.13
N ASP A 19 3.70 -6.48 -7.52
CA ASP A 19 4.01 -7.07 -8.83
C ASP A 19 3.52 -6.16 -9.98
N VAL A 20 2.31 -5.61 -9.86
CA VAL A 20 1.77 -4.65 -10.84
C VAL A 20 2.58 -3.35 -10.83
N MET A 21 3.01 -2.87 -9.66
CA MET A 21 3.87 -1.69 -9.61
C MET A 21 5.19 -1.89 -10.36
N ASP A 22 5.80 -3.07 -10.25
CA ASP A 22 7.02 -3.42 -10.99
C ASP A 22 6.76 -3.46 -12.50
N GLU A 23 5.67 -4.11 -12.93
CA GLU A 23 5.25 -4.21 -14.34
C GLU A 23 5.13 -2.83 -15.02
N PHE A 24 4.57 -1.85 -14.31
CA PHE A 24 4.32 -0.51 -14.84
C PHE A 24 5.37 0.54 -14.42
N GLY A 25 6.44 0.16 -13.73
CA GLY A 25 7.51 1.06 -13.29
C GLY A 25 7.08 2.12 -12.28
N LEU A 26 6.11 1.80 -11.41
CA LEU A 26 5.58 2.69 -10.39
C LEU A 26 6.49 2.67 -9.14
N GLN A 27 7.12 3.79 -8.84
CA GLN A 27 8.20 3.83 -7.85
C GLN A 27 7.78 4.20 -6.42
N TYR A 28 6.60 4.77 -6.23
CA TYR A 28 6.17 5.29 -4.94
C TYR A 28 4.84 4.65 -4.54
N ALA A 29 4.86 3.84 -3.48
CA ALA A 29 3.69 3.22 -2.89
C ALA A 29 3.27 3.95 -1.61
N GLU A 30 1.97 4.01 -1.39
CA GLU A 30 1.34 4.33 -0.11
C GLU A 30 0.52 3.12 0.35
N LEU A 31 0.75 2.70 1.59
CA LEU A 31 0.03 1.58 2.20
C LEU A 31 -1.17 2.12 2.99
N GLN A 32 -2.38 1.80 2.55
CA GLN A 32 -3.60 2.23 3.26
C GLN A 32 -4.05 1.25 4.36
N PHE A 33 -3.75 -0.04 4.21
CA PHE A 33 -4.25 -1.08 5.12
C PHE A 33 -3.14 -2.00 5.63
N VAL A 34 -3.26 -2.39 6.91
CA VAL A 34 -2.52 -3.51 7.52
C VAL A 34 -3.56 -4.46 8.11
N GLY A 35 -3.61 -5.68 7.56
CA GLY A 35 -4.73 -6.59 7.81
C GLY A 35 -6.07 -5.98 7.39
N ASP A 36 -7.01 -5.92 8.34
CA ASP A 36 -8.37 -5.42 8.10
C ASP A 36 -8.57 -3.94 8.49
N LYS A 37 -7.55 -3.29 9.06
CA LYS A 37 -7.64 -1.91 9.55
C LYS A 37 -6.88 -0.94 8.63
N GLU A 38 -7.39 0.28 8.50
CA GLU A 38 -6.64 1.35 7.86
C GLU A 38 -5.41 1.70 8.71
N VAL A 39 -4.30 2.07 8.08
CA VAL A 39 -3.06 2.46 8.77
C VAL A 39 -3.34 3.62 9.76
N GLY A 40 -4.26 4.53 9.42
CA GLY A 40 -4.70 5.62 10.30
C GLY A 40 -5.50 5.19 11.54
N ASP A 41 -6.10 3.99 11.52
CA ASP A 41 -6.97 3.49 12.60
C ASP A 41 -6.22 2.63 13.62
N HIS A 42 -4.96 2.29 13.35
CA HIS A 42 -4.16 1.50 14.27
C HIS A 42 -3.64 2.36 15.43
N THR A 43 -3.57 1.76 16.60
CA THR A 43 -2.74 2.29 17.68
C THR A 43 -1.27 2.12 17.32
N LYS A 44 -0.41 2.95 17.90
CA LYS A 44 1.05 2.81 17.71
C LYS A 44 1.51 1.38 17.98
N ALA A 45 1.02 0.74 19.03
CA ALA A 45 1.39 -0.62 19.42
C ALA A 45 1.05 -1.70 18.37
N GLU A 46 0.09 -1.44 17.47
CA GLU A 46 -0.33 -2.40 16.43
C GLU A 46 0.45 -2.24 15.12
N ILE A 47 1.24 -1.15 14.96
CA ILE A 47 1.99 -0.83 13.72
C ILE A 47 3.51 -0.77 13.93
N VAL A 48 4.02 -1.02 15.15
CA VAL A 48 5.47 -1.02 15.45
C VAL A 48 6.20 -2.20 14.82
#